data_AF-A0A833YSW2-F1
#
_entry.id   AF-A0A833YSW2-F1
#
_cell.length_a   1.000
_cell.length_b   1.000
_cell.length_c   1.000
_cell.angle_alpha   90.00
_cell.angle_beta   90.00
_cell.angle_gamma   90.00
#
_symmetry.space_group_name_H-M   'P 1'
#
loop_
_entity.id
_entity.type
_entity.pdbx_description
1 polymer ?
#
loop_
_entity_poly.entity_id
_entity_poly.type
_entity_poly.pdbx_seq_one_letter_code
_entity_poly.pdbx_strand_id
1 'polypeptide(L)'
;MTRDLGLSELGIPESQALQCYSFQHTYFGPFDLSGMKLANISCPSGCSEAVLSLDTGYRASVTMVQKGCWTGPSTGEMLSNDYALPPDYSVVRGCKTDWCNDDLMSHDTIPNLSPAPNPPTLSGVECYSCVGTRPEDCTPEKSRRVQCHQDQSVCFLGSGRMTIGNFSVPVYIRTCHRPSCTIMGTTSPWTDIDLKGSCCEGHLCNRGSITLPFTTASAATPPTGPHIAALLLMVPLLVGTLGGSLCLSL
;
A
#
# COMPACT_ATOMS: atom_id res chain seq x y z
N MET A 1 36.66 -55.98 -6.85
CA MET A 1 35.33 -55.85 -6.22
C MET A 1 35.24 -54.45 -5.64
N THR A 2 34.83 -53.50 -6.47
CA THR A 2 34.67 -52.09 -6.10
C THR A 2 33.18 -51.88 -5.96
N ARG A 3 32.70 -51.63 -4.73
CA ARG A 3 31.30 -51.31 -4.47
C ARG A 3 31.15 -49.78 -4.52
N ASP A 4 30.46 -49.33 -5.56
CA ASP A 4 30.01 -47.96 -5.76
C ASP A 4 29.16 -47.48 -4.57
N LEU A 5 29.50 -46.30 -4.08
CA LEU A 5 28.70 -45.53 -3.13
C LEU A 5 27.57 -44.86 -3.92
N GLY A 6 26.36 -45.40 -3.82
CA GLY A 6 25.16 -44.77 -4.36
C GLY A 6 24.90 -43.45 -3.64
N LEU A 7 25.06 -42.35 -4.37
CA LEU A 7 24.62 -41.02 -3.96
C LEU A 7 23.09 -40.98 -4.07
N SER A 8 22.39 -41.06 -2.94
CA SER A 8 20.94 -40.88 -2.89
C SER A 8 20.59 -39.46 -3.32
N GLU A 9 20.03 -39.31 -4.52
CA GLU A 9 19.38 -38.07 -4.96
C GLU A 9 18.24 -37.74 -3.99
N LEU A 10 18.39 -36.61 -3.30
CA LEU A 10 17.34 -36.01 -2.50
C LEU A 10 16.32 -35.43 -3.49
N GLY A 11 15.35 -36.24 -3.91
CA GLY A 11 14.25 -35.82 -4.77
C GLY A 11 13.46 -34.70 -4.08
N ILE A 12 13.63 -33.47 -4.58
CA ILE A 12 12.75 -32.36 -4.24
C ILE A 12 11.36 -32.76 -4.75
N PRO A 13 10.30 -32.82 -3.93
CA PRO A 13 8.96 -33.06 -4.44
C PRO A 13 8.66 -31.96 -5.47
N GLU A 14 8.30 -32.34 -6.69
CA GLU A 14 7.76 -31.40 -7.68
C GLU A 14 6.58 -30.68 -7.04
N SER A 15 6.79 -29.42 -6.64
CA SER A 15 5.71 -28.55 -6.21
C SER A 15 4.87 -28.28 -7.46
N GLN A 16 3.78 -29.03 -7.62
CA GLN A 16 2.82 -28.75 -8.69
C GLN A 16 2.35 -27.32 -8.55
N ALA A 17 2.47 -26.55 -9.63
CA ALA A 17 2.04 -25.17 -9.65
C ALA A 17 0.51 -25.11 -9.55
N LEU A 18 0.02 -24.32 -8.61
CA LEU A 18 -1.40 -24.13 -8.31
C LEU A 18 -2.06 -23.24 -9.37
N GLN A 19 -3.32 -23.49 -9.70
CA GLN A 19 -4.12 -22.58 -10.51
C GLN A 19 -4.83 -21.57 -9.60
N CYS A 20 -4.68 -20.27 -9.87
CA CYS A 20 -5.27 -19.21 -9.07
C CYS A 20 -6.02 -18.21 -9.95
N TYR A 21 -7.02 -17.53 -9.38
CA TYR A 21 -7.60 -16.36 -10.05
C TYR A 21 -6.61 -15.20 -10.08
N SER A 22 -6.54 -14.50 -11.21
CA SER A 22 -5.75 -13.29 -11.40
C SER A 22 -6.67 -12.13 -11.73
N PHE A 23 -6.63 -11.09 -10.90
CA PHE A 23 -7.48 -9.93 -11.06
C PHE A 23 -6.89 -8.72 -10.34
N GLN A 24 -7.07 -7.53 -10.91
CA GLN A 24 -6.85 -6.27 -10.20
C GLN A 24 -7.82 -5.22 -10.70
N HIS A 25 -8.47 -4.50 -9.78
CA HIS A 25 -9.36 -3.41 -10.16
C HIS A 25 -9.58 -2.41 -9.02
N THR A 26 -10.04 -1.21 -9.38
CA THR A 26 -10.46 -0.16 -8.46
C THR A 26 -11.91 0.19 -8.71
N TYR A 27 -12.74 0.08 -7.69
CA TYR A 27 -14.16 0.38 -7.70
C TYR A 27 -14.46 1.67 -6.95
N PHE A 28 -15.52 2.35 -7.38
CA PHE A 28 -16.12 3.48 -6.67
C PHE A 28 -17.50 3.04 -6.18
N GLY A 29 -17.63 2.80 -4.88
CA GLY A 29 -18.81 2.14 -4.30
C GLY A 29 -18.72 0.60 -4.30
N PRO A 30 -19.87 -0.09 -4.25
CA PRO A 30 -19.92 -1.55 -4.18
C PRO A 30 -19.30 -2.23 -5.40
N PHE A 31 -18.66 -3.38 -5.17
CA PHE A 31 -18.14 -4.26 -6.22
C PHE A 31 -18.80 -5.64 -6.13
N ASP A 32 -18.83 -6.34 -7.26
CA ASP A 32 -19.31 -7.71 -7.37
C ASP A 32 -18.54 -8.43 -8.50
N LEU A 33 -17.85 -9.50 -8.14
CA LEU A 33 -17.09 -10.37 -9.04
C LEU A 33 -17.81 -11.69 -9.32
N SER A 34 -18.94 -11.98 -8.64
CA SER A 34 -19.60 -13.30 -8.69
C SER A 34 -20.07 -13.69 -10.10
N GLY A 35 -20.45 -12.71 -10.92
CA GLY A 35 -20.82 -12.90 -12.32
C GLY A 35 -19.67 -12.76 -13.32
N MET A 36 -18.45 -12.46 -12.88
CA MET A 36 -17.31 -12.19 -13.75
C MET A 36 -16.51 -13.47 -14.04
N LYS A 37 -16.10 -13.63 -15.30
CA LYS A 37 -15.11 -14.65 -15.66
C LYS A 37 -13.70 -14.12 -15.40
N LEU A 38 -13.13 -14.48 -14.26
CA LEU A 38 -11.78 -14.07 -13.88
C LEU A 38 -10.72 -14.83 -14.69
N ALA A 39 -9.63 -14.14 -15.03
CA ALA A 39 -8.46 -14.76 -15.64
C ALA A 39 -7.76 -15.69 -14.65
N ASN A 40 -6.95 -16.61 -15.16
CA ASN A 40 -6.21 -17.56 -14.34
C ASN A 40 -4.70 -17.41 -14.52
N ILE A 41 -3.98 -17.85 -13.49
CA ILE A 41 -2.52 -17.85 -13.47
C ILE A 41 -2.02 -19.09 -12.73
N SER A 42 -0.87 -19.61 -13.15
CA SER A 42 -0.19 -20.70 -12.46
C SER A 42 0.81 -20.14 -11.45
N CYS A 43 0.66 -20.51 -10.18
CA CYS A 43 1.43 -19.98 -9.07
C CYS A 43 2.28 -21.09 -8.41
N PRO A 44 3.56 -20.81 -8.08
CA PRO A 44 4.47 -21.84 -7.57
C PRO A 44 4.20 -22.26 -6.12
N SER A 45 3.54 -21.41 -5.31
CA SER A 45 3.47 -21.62 -3.85
C SER A 45 2.08 -21.45 -3.24
N GLY A 46 1.25 -20.58 -3.77
CA GLY A 46 -0.08 -20.30 -3.24
C GLY A 46 -0.82 -19.22 -4.03
N CYS A 47 -2.11 -19.09 -3.74
CA CYS A 47 -2.96 -18.02 -4.25
C CYS A 47 -3.14 -16.95 -3.16
N SER A 48 -3.41 -15.72 -3.57
CA SER A 48 -3.84 -14.63 -2.69
C SER A 48 -5.05 -13.91 -3.22
N GLU A 49 -5.75 -13.29 -2.28
CA GLU A 49 -6.70 -12.22 -2.54
C GLU A 49 -6.56 -11.14 -1.49
N ALA A 50 -6.83 -9.91 -1.90
CA ALA A 50 -6.74 -8.75 -1.05
C ALA A 50 -7.80 -7.73 -1.42
N VAL A 51 -8.32 -7.07 -0.39
CA VAL A 51 -9.26 -5.96 -0.51
C VAL A 51 -8.75 -4.83 0.36
N LEU A 52 -8.75 -3.63 -0.20
CA LEU A 52 -8.41 -2.39 0.51
C LEU A 52 -9.48 -1.35 0.19
N SER A 53 -10.14 -0.81 1.20
CA SER A 53 -11.25 0.12 1.03
C SER A 53 -11.06 1.35 1.88
N LEU A 54 -11.27 2.52 1.27
CA LEU A 54 -11.29 3.82 1.92
C LEU A 54 -12.67 4.44 1.70
N ASP A 55 -13.33 4.86 2.77
CA ASP A 55 -14.69 5.42 2.73
C ASP A 55 -14.72 6.80 3.39
N THR A 56 -15.58 7.70 2.91
CA THR A 56 -15.71 9.02 3.52
C THR A 56 -16.43 8.97 4.89
N GLY A 57 -17.12 7.89 5.22
CA GLY A 57 -18.15 7.81 6.25
C GLY A 57 -19.54 8.28 5.78
N TYR A 58 -19.66 8.70 4.51
CA TYR A 58 -20.87 9.30 3.94
C TYR A 58 -21.25 8.71 2.56
N ARG A 59 -21.20 7.37 2.46
CA ARG A 59 -21.63 6.58 1.29
C ARG A 59 -20.86 6.90 0.01
N ALA A 60 -19.56 7.10 0.14
CA ALA A 60 -18.63 7.24 -0.96
C ALA A 60 -17.33 6.53 -0.60
N SER A 61 -16.97 5.52 -1.39
CA SER A 61 -15.77 4.71 -1.17
C SER A 61 -14.96 4.54 -2.45
N VAL A 62 -13.66 4.29 -2.25
CA VAL A 62 -12.77 3.69 -3.25
C VAL A 62 -12.32 2.35 -2.69
N THR A 63 -12.52 1.28 -3.47
CA THR A 63 -12.14 -0.08 -3.07
C THR A 63 -11.23 -0.69 -4.13
N MET A 64 -10.06 -1.14 -3.72
CA MET A 64 -9.14 -1.93 -4.54
C MET A 64 -9.33 -3.41 -4.25
N VAL A 65 -9.36 -4.22 -5.30
CA VAL A 65 -9.41 -5.68 -5.21
C VAL A 65 -8.23 -6.24 -6.01
N GLN A 66 -7.49 -7.17 -5.42
CA GLN A 66 -6.40 -7.89 -6.09
C GLN A 66 -6.52 -9.39 -5.81
N LYS A 67 -6.26 -10.21 -6.84
CA LYS A 67 -6.16 -11.67 -6.77
C LYS A 67 -4.94 -12.11 -7.57
N GLY A 68 -4.17 -13.07 -7.07
CA GLY A 68 -3.00 -13.56 -7.78
C GLY A 68 -2.17 -14.59 -7.03
N CYS A 69 -0.86 -14.60 -7.29
CA CYS A 69 0.08 -15.50 -6.66
C CYS A 69 0.57 -14.99 -5.31
N TRP A 70 0.90 -15.92 -4.42
CA TRP A 70 1.27 -15.64 -3.05
C TRP A 70 2.41 -16.50 -2.53
N THR A 71 3.29 -15.89 -1.76
CA THR A 71 4.39 -16.55 -1.06
C THR A 71 4.39 -16.23 0.45
N GLY A 72 3.46 -15.40 0.92
CA GLY A 72 3.35 -14.98 2.31
C GLY A 72 2.54 -15.94 3.20
N PRO A 73 2.20 -15.53 4.44
CA PRO A 73 1.34 -16.29 5.35
C PRO A 73 -0.11 -16.36 4.85
N SER A 74 -0.89 -17.33 5.34
CA SER A 74 -2.28 -17.55 4.88
C SER A 74 -3.24 -16.39 5.19
N THR A 75 -2.90 -15.54 6.14
CA THR A 75 -3.70 -14.35 6.47
C THR A 75 -2.77 -13.25 6.90
N GLY A 76 -3.07 -12.02 6.47
CA GLY A 76 -2.42 -10.83 7.00
C GLY A 76 -3.18 -10.27 8.20
N GLU A 77 -2.48 -9.93 9.27
CA GLU A 77 -3.06 -9.15 10.37
C GLU A 77 -3.32 -7.72 9.88
N MET A 78 -4.56 -7.25 10.06
CA MET A 78 -4.93 -5.86 9.83
C MET A 78 -4.73 -5.10 11.13
N LEU A 79 -3.88 -4.07 11.10
CA LEU A 79 -3.83 -3.08 12.19
C LEU A 79 -4.85 -1.99 11.87
N SER A 80 -5.91 -1.90 12.66
CA SER A 80 -6.93 -0.85 12.56
C SER A 80 -6.88 0.06 13.79
N ASN A 81 -7.29 1.32 13.60
CA ASN A 81 -7.56 2.25 14.68
C ASN A 81 -9.01 2.69 14.58
N ASP A 82 -9.86 2.25 15.51
CA ASP A 82 -11.29 2.56 15.50
C ASP A 82 -11.60 4.07 15.65
N TYR A 83 -10.59 4.87 16.03
CA TYR A 83 -10.65 6.33 16.07
C TYR A 83 -10.13 7.03 14.82
N ALA A 84 -9.53 6.31 13.88
CA ALA A 84 -9.07 6.90 12.63
C ALA A 84 -10.26 7.33 11.76
N LEU A 85 -10.14 8.52 11.19
CA LEU A 85 -10.99 8.98 10.10
C LEU A 85 -10.07 9.47 8.97
N PRO A 86 -10.50 9.39 7.71
CA PRO A 86 -11.67 8.66 7.18
C PRO A 86 -11.66 7.14 7.48
N PRO A 87 -12.83 6.48 7.61
CA PRO A 87 -12.91 5.04 7.85
C PRO A 87 -12.32 4.21 6.71
N ASP A 88 -11.66 3.11 7.05
CA ASP A 88 -11.03 2.23 6.09
C ASP A 88 -11.02 0.75 6.53
N TYR A 89 -10.65 -0.12 5.60
CA TYR A 89 -10.58 -1.57 5.80
C TYR A 89 -9.54 -2.20 4.89
N SER A 90 -8.76 -3.13 5.42
CA SER A 90 -7.78 -3.91 4.66
C SER A 90 -7.83 -5.38 5.04
N VAL A 91 -7.82 -6.28 4.07
CA VAL A 91 -7.68 -7.70 4.34
C VAL A 91 -6.85 -8.35 3.25
N VAL A 92 -5.98 -9.28 3.65
CA VAL A 92 -5.19 -10.11 2.75
C VAL A 92 -5.30 -11.55 3.19
N ARG A 93 -5.64 -12.43 2.25
CA ARG A 93 -5.79 -13.87 2.44
C ARG A 93 -4.89 -14.59 1.47
N GLY A 94 -4.31 -15.69 1.93
CA GLY A 94 -3.46 -16.60 1.18
C GLY A 94 -3.90 -18.04 1.40
N CYS A 95 -3.80 -18.86 0.36
CA CYS A 95 -4.30 -20.24 0.39
C CYS A 95 -3.49 -21.15 -0.56
N LYS A 96 -3.64 -22.48 -0.42
CA LYS A 96 -2.73 -23.50 -1.01
C LYS A 96 -3.43 -24.58 -1.84
N THR A 97 -4.66 -24.35 -2.28
CA THR A 97 -5.40 -25.26 -3.17
C THR A 97 -5.79 -24.54 -4.45
N ASP A 98 -6.11 -25.27 -5.52
CA ASP A 98 -6.51 -24.63 -6.78
C ASP A 98 -7.77 -23.76 -6.56
N TRP A 99 -7.75 -22.57 -7.15
CA TRP A 99 -8.85 -21.59 -7.19
C TRP A 99 -9.36 -21.10 -5.84
N CYS A 100 -8.57 -21.27 -4.78
CA CYS A 100 -8.99 -20.98 -3.40
C CYS A 100 -9.11 -19.48 -3.05
N ASN A 101 -8.70 -18.58 -3.94
CA ASN A 101 -8.76 -17.15 -3.71
C ASN A 101 -10.10 -16.56 -4.18
N ASP A 102 -11.19 -17.10 -3.64
CA ASP A 102 -12.57 -16.82 -4.00
C ASP A 102 -13.47 -16.42 -2.81
N ASP A 103 -12.90 -16.05 -1.66
CA ASP A 103 -13.68 -15.56 -0.53
C ASP A 103 -14.10 -14.09 -0.72
N LEU A 104 -13.23 -13.25 -1.29
CA LEU A 104 -13.44 -11.81 -1.47
C LEU A 104 -14.05 -11.50 -2.85
N MET A 105 -15.30 -11.92 -3.03
CA MET A 105 -16.00 -11.84 -4.33
C MET A 105 -17.00 -10.69 -4.43
N SER A 106 -17.42 -10.09 -3.32
CA SER A 106 -18.43 -9.02 -3.34
C SER A 106 -18.22 -8.03 -2.22
N HIS A 107 -18.88 -6.87 -2.31
CA HIS A 107 -18.79 -5.82 -1.31
C HIS A 107 -19.28 -6.26 0.09
N ASP A 108 -20.14 -7.27 0.16
CA ASP A 108 -20.68 -7.79 1.42
C ASP A 108 -19.61 -8.43 2.32
N THR A 109 -18.42 -8.69 1.79
CA THR A 109 -17.27 -9.19 2.56
C THR A 109 -16.54 -8.08 3.34
N ILE A 110 -16.88 -6.81 3.09
CA ILE A 110 -16.32 -5.65 3.78
C ILE A 110 -17.31 -5.21 4.88
N PRO A 111 -16.84 -4.84 6.08
CA PRO A 111 -17.71 -4.22 7.09
C PRO A 111 -18.30 -2.90 6.56
N ASN A 112 -19.48 -2.51 7.07
CA ASN A 112 -20.05 -1.22 6.71
C ASN A 112 -19.20 -0.08 7.29
N LEU A 113 -18.45 0.62 6.43
CA LEU A 113 -17.59 1.77 6.77
C LEU A 113 -18.33 3.10 6.86
N SER A 114 -19.60 3.12 6.46
CA SER A 114 -20.49 4.29 6.45
C SER A 114 -21.74 4.07 7.32
N PRO A 115 -21.62 3.58 8.57
CA PRO A 115 -22.79 3.38 9.42
C PRO A 115 -23.37 4.74 9.82
N ALA A 116 -24.64 4.97 9.47
CA ALA A 116 -25.35 6.14 9.96
C ALA A 116 -25.57 6.00 11.48
N PRO A 117 -25.30 7.04 12.28
CA PRO A 117 -25.60 7.01 13.72
C PRO A 117 -27.09 6.71 13.96
N ASN A 118 -27.36 5.90 14.98
CA ASN A 118 -28.71 5.64 15.47
C ASN A 118 -28.78 5.84 16.99
N PRO A 119 -29.44 6.90 17.50
CA PRO A 119 -30.18 7.93 16.75
C PRO A 119 -29.24 8.83 15.92
N PRO A 120 -29.75 9.50 14.87
CA PRO A 120 -28.94 10.39 14.02
C PRO A 120 -28.61 11.68 14.75
N THR A 121 -27.53 11.66 15.55
CA THR A 121 -26.96 12.86 16.16
C THR A 121 -26.05 13.58 15.15
N LEU A 122 -26.34 14.87 14.92
CA LEU A 122 -25.60 15.73 14.01
C LEU A 122 -24.72 16.69 14.81
N SER A 123 -23.52 16.97 14.31
CA SER A 123 -22.61 17.95 14.93
C SER A 123 -22.98 19.40 14.63
N GLY A 124 -23.89 19.61 13.66
CA GLY A 124 -24.29 20.92 13.17
C GLY A 124 -23.37 21.50 12.10
N VAL A 125 -22.26 20.82 11.74
CA VAL A 125 -21.34 21.25 10.67
C VAL A 125 -21.71 20.57 9.36
N GLU A 126 -21.52 21.30 8.25
CA GLU A 126 -21.67 20.76 6.90
C GLU A 126 -20.32 20.80 6.18
N CYS A 127 -19.94 19.72 5.51
CA CYS A 127 -18.68 19.63 4.78
C CYS A 127 -18.90 19.14 3.34
N TYR A 128 -17.94 19.42 2.46
CA TYR A 128 -17.85 18.68 1.21
C TYR A 128 -17.38 17.24 1.49
N SER A 129 -17.96 16.27 0.80
CA SER A 129 -17.61 14.86 0.86
C SER A 129 -17.41 14.28 -0.55
N CYS A 130 -16.22 13.72 -0.77
CA CYS A 130 -15.87 12.99 -1.98
C CYS A 130 -14.68 12.08 -1.72
N VAL A 131 -14.56 11.02 -2.50
CA VAL A 131 -13.34 10.24 -2.63
C VAL A 131 -13.16 9.87 -4.10
N GLY A 132 -11.94 9.99 -4.60
CA GLY A 132 -11.65 9.81 -6.02
C GLY A 132 -10.20 9.42 -6.27
N THR A 133 -9.89 8.97 -7.49
CA THR A 133 -8.52 8.61 -7.88
C THR A 133 -7.81 9.71 -8.66
N ARG A 134 -8.53 10.76 -9.01
CA ARG A 134 -7.99 11.94 -9.67
C ARG A 134 -8.45 13.21 -8.93
N PRO A 135 -7.66 14.30 -8.94
CA PRO A 135 -8.05 15.55 -8.28
C PRO A 135 -9.42 16.05 -8.76
N GLU A 136 -9.71 15.91 -10.05
CA GLU A 136 -10.95 16.36 -10.67
C GLU A 136 -12.18 15.57 -10.27
N ASP A 137 -12.03 14.36 -9.71
CA ASP A 137 -13.16 13.56 -9.20
C ASP A 137 -13.64 14.14 -7.85
N CYS A 138 -12.74 14.85 -7.17
CA CYS A 138 -12.98 15.43 -5.86
C CYS A 138 -12.72 16.94 -5.99
N THR A 139 -13.52 17.65 -6.79
CA THR A 139 -13.66 19.13 -6.76
C THR A 139 -14.90 19.51 -5.94
N PRO A 140 -15.01 20.73 -5.39
CA PRO A 140 -16.20 21.14 -4.64
C PRO A 140 -17.51 20.94 -5.42
N GLU A 141 -17.49 21.17 -6.73
CA GLU A 141 -18.66 21.06 -7.62
C GLU A 141 -19.10 19.60 -7.84
N LYS A 142 -18.18 18.64 -7.72
CA LYS A 142 -18.47 17.20 -7.79
C LYS A 142 -18.62 16.54 -6.42
N SER A 143 -18.36 17.29 -5.35
CA SER A 143 -18.47 16.82 -3.98
C SER A 143 -19.93 16.89 -3.52
N ARG A 144 -20.36 15.90 -2.75
CA ARG A 144 -21.63 15.99 -2.01
C ARG A 144 -21.45 16.96 -0.85
N ARG A 145 -22.51 17.67 -0.46
CA ARG A 145 -22.58 18.37 0.83
C ARG A 145 -23.22 17.43 1.84
N VAL A 146 -22.57 17.21 2.97
CA VAL A 146 -23.03 16.26 3.99
C VAL A 146 -23.10 16.95 5.35
N GLN A 147 -24.12 16.61 6.13
CA GLN A 147 -24.19 17.03 7.53
C GLN A 147 -23.41 16.04 8.38
N CYS A 148 -22.45 16.57 9.14
CA CYS A 148 -21.52 15.76 9.88
C CYS A 148 -22.19 15.12 11.10
N HIS A 149 -21.74 13.91 11.41
CA HIS A 149 -22.30 13.07 12.47
C HIS A 149 -21.56 13.23 13.79
N GLN A 150 -22.29 13.11 14.90
CA GLN A 150 -21.73 12.96 16.27
C GLN A 150 -20.69 14.04 16.62
N ASP A 151 -19.45 13.62 16.89
CA ASP A 151 -18.31 14.44 17.29
C ASP A 151 -17.46 14.92 16.09
N GLN A 152 -17.89 14.64 14.86
CA GLN A 152 -17.22 15.11 13.65
C GLN A 152 -17.60 16.57 13.38
N SER A 153 -16.92 17.51 14.03
CA SER A 153 -17.22 18.95 13.97
C SER A 153 -16.23 19.76 13.12
N VAL A 154 -15.35 19.11 12.36
CA VAL A 154 -14.42 19.78 11.43
C VAL A 154 -14.48 19.13 10.05
N CYS A 155 -14.07 19.86 9.01
CA CYS A 155 -13.95 19.32 7.66
C CYS A 155 -12.51 18.92 7.36
N PHE A 156 -12.32 17.84 6.61
CA PHE A 156 -11.04 17.33 6.17
C PHE A 156 -10.87 17.48 4.64
N LEU A 157 -9.65 17.80 4.23
CA LEU A 157 -9.18 17.78 2.85
C LEU A 157 -7.82 17.07 2.81
N GLY A 158 -7.71 16.03 1.99
CA GLY A 158 -6.48 15.24 1.92
C GLY A 158 -6.29 14.48 0.62
N SER A 159 -5.12 13.88 0.51
CA SER A 159 -4.74 12.98 -0.56
C SER A 159 -3.71 11.98 -0.09
N GLY A 160 -3.56 10.90 -0.83
CA GLY A 160 -2.71 9.81 -0.43
C GLY A 160 -2.60 8.73 -1.48
N ARG A 161 -2.19 7.54 -1.03
CA ARG A 161 -2.11 6.35 -1.88
C ARG A 161 -2.68 5.15 -1.14
N MET A 162 -3.42 4.34 -1.88
CA MET A 162 -3.82 3.01 -1.48
C MET A 162 -2.96 2.01 -2.24
N THR A 163 -2.35 1.05 -1.54
CA THR A 163 -1.40 0.10 -2.13
C THR A 163 -1.71 -1.32 -1.69
N ILE A 164 -1.75 -2.25 -2.64
CA ILE A 164 -1.80 -3.70 -2.42
C ILE A 164 -0.66 -4.34 -3.23
N GLY A 165 0.37 -4.84 -2.53
CA GLY A 165 1.57 -5.36 -3.19
C GLY A 165 2.20 -4.33 -4.13
N ASN A 166 2.23 -4.62 -5.44
CA ASN A 166 2.75 -3.72 -6.48
C ASN A 166 1.67 -2.84 -7.14
N PHE A 167 0.40 -2.98 -6.76
CA PHE A 167 -0.71 -2.22 -7.31
C PHE A 167 -0.99 -1.02 -6.39
N SER A 168 -0.79 0.20 -6.90
CA SER A 168 -0.88 1.41 -6.09
C SER A 168 -1.67 2.51 -6.82
N VAL A 169 -2.67 3.06 -6.13
CA VAL A 169 -3.64 4.02 -6.69
C VAL A 169 -3.64 5.30 -5.86
N PRO A 170 -3.49 6.48 -6.48
CA PRO A 170 -3.64 7.74 -5.76
C PRO A 170 -5.08 7.93 -5.33
N VAL A 171 -5.29 8.56 -4.17
CA VAL A 171 -6.60 8.90 -3.65
C VAL A 171 -6.67 10.36 -3.21
N TYR A 172 -7.84 10.96 -3.41
CA TYR A 172 -8.17 12.33 -3.06
C TYR A 172 -9.47 12.32 -2.29
N ILE A 173 -9.53 12.99 -1.15
CA ILE A 173 -10.66 12.86 -0.23
C ILE A 173 -11.03 14.19 0.42
N ARG A 174 -12.33 14.41 0.53
CA ARG A 174 -12.96 15.39 1.42
C ARG A 174 -13.97 14.66 2.28
N THR A 175 -14.03 14.97 3.57
CA THR A 175 -15.08 14.44 4.44
C THR A 175 -15.20 15.24 5.75
N CYS A 176 -16.17 14.90 6.59
CA CYS A 176 -16.21 15.32 7.98
C CYS A 176 -15.17 14.55 8.81
N HIS A 177 -14.66 15.19 9.85
CA HIS A 177 -13.63 14.61 10.71
C HIS A 177 -13.82 15.09 12.16
N ARG A 178 -13.23 14.35 13.11
CA ARG A 178 -13.09 14.77 14.51
C ARG A 178 -12.06 15.90 14.65
N PRO A 179 -12.21 16.79 15.65
CA PRO A 179 -11.25 17.87 15.92
C PRO A 179 -9.80 17.44 16.11
N SER A 180 -9.55 16.21 16.57
CA SER A 180 -8.18 15.69 16.73
C SER A 180 -7.41 15.61 15.40
N CYS A 181 -8.11 15.62 14.26
CA CYS A 181 -7.55 15.48 12.92
C CYS A 181 -6.58 14.30 12.78
N THR A 182 -6.86 13.19 13.49
CA THR A 182 -6.05 11.98 13.46
C THR A 182 -6.24 11.23 12.15
N ILE A 183 -5.24 11.29 11.28
CA ILE A 183 -5.18 10.58 10.00
C ILE A 183 -4.25 9.38 10.20
N MET A 184 -4.82 8.18 10.32
CA MET A 184 -4.06 6.93 10.39
C MET A 184 -4.78 5.88 9.57
N GLY A 185 -4.17 5.44 8.47
CA GLY A 185 -4.72 4.35 7.69
C GLY A 185 -4.46 2.99 8.33
N THR A 186 -5.32 2.03 8.03
CA THR A 186 -5.07 0.61 8.16
C THR A 186 -3.82 0.23 7.37
N THR A 187 -2.97 -0.55 8.01
CA THR A 187 -1.71 -1.00 7.42
C THR A 187 -1.48 -2.47 7.76
N SER A 188 -0.91 -3.19 6.81
CA SER A 188 -0.39 -4.54 6.97
C SER A 188 0.93 -4.64 6.21
N PRO A 189 1.70 -5.73 6.35
CA PRO A 189 2.91 -5.92 5.56
C PRO A 189 2.70 -5.90 4.03
N TRP A 190 1.45 -5.98 3.53
CA TRP A 190 1.14 -6.06 2.10
C TRP A 190 0.15 -5.00 1.61
N THR A 191 -0.50 -4.30 2.52
CA THR A 191 -1.49 -3.27 2.21
C THR A 191 -1.18 -2.00 2.98
N ASP A 192 -1.33 -0.86 2.32
CA ASP A 192 -1.04 0.43 2.93
C ASP A 192 -2.01 1.51 2.43
N ILE A 193 -2.52 2.30 3.37
CA ILE A 193 -3.28 3.53 3.11
C ILE A 193 -2.50 4.69 3.73
N ASP A 194 -1.61 5.31 2.94
CA ASP A 194 -0.92 6.55 3.33
C ASP A 194 -1.80 7.74 2.94
N LEU A 195 -2.45 8.37 3.92
CA LEU A 195 -3.24 9.58 3.74
C LEU A 195 -2.59 10.77 4.45
N LYS A 196 -2.57 11.92 3.76
CA LYS A 196 -2.10 13.20 4.29
C LYS A 196 -3.13 14.27 4.00
N GLY A 197 -3.24 15.24 4.89
CA GLY A 197 -4.22 16.31 4.73
C GLY A 197 -4.26 17.25 5.90
N SER A 198 -5.32 18.04 5.93
CA SER A 198 -5.56 19.04 6.97
C SER A 198 -7.03 19.15 7.29
N CYS A 199 -7.33 19.50 8.53
CA CYS A 199 -8.68 19.82 8.97
C CYS A 199 -8.87 21.33 9.08
N CYS A 200 -10.11 21.78 8.90
CA CYS A 200 -10.51 23.16 9.08
C CYS A 200 -11.85 23.23 9.83
N GLU A 201 -12.06 24.34 10.55
CA GLU A 201 -13.29 24.62 11.26
C GLU A 201 -14.25 25.46 10.41
N GLY A 202 -15.54 25.24 10.60
CA GLY A 202 -16.61 25.98 9.92
C GLY A 202 -17.23 25.25 8.74
N HIS A 203 -18.40 25.73 8.31
CA HIS A 203 -19.18 25.11 7.25
C HIS A 203 -18.45 25.19 5.90
N LEU A 204 -18.34 24.05 5.23
CA LEU A 204 -17.82 23.89 3.87
C LEU A 204 -16.40 24.46 3.70
N CYS A 205 -15.62 24.53 4.79
CA CYS A 205 -14.29 25.13 4.79
C CYS A 205 -13.28 24.33 3.94
N ASN A 206 -13.53 23.04 3.71
CA ASN A 206 -12.68 22.16 2.91
C ASN A 206 -12.80 22.38 1.38
N ARG A 207 -13.17 23.59 0.94
CA ARG A 207 -13.33 23.98 -0.48
C ARG A 207 -12.00 24.10 -1.24
N GLY A 208 -10.87 24.14 -0.53
CA GLY A 208 -9.55 24.32 -1.11
C GLY A 208 -9.20 23.31 -2.22
N SER A 209 -8.23 23.69 -3.05
CA SER A 209 -7.60 22.77 -4.00
C SER A 209 -6.63 21.86 -3.27
N ILE A 210 -6.53 20.60 -3.70
CA ILE A 210 -5.58 19.66 -3.13
C ILE A 210 -4.21 19.97 -3.74
N THR A 211 -3.37 20.68 -2.98
CA THR A 211 -2.03 21.11 -3.43
C THR A 211 -0.90 20.26 -2.87
N LEU A 212 -1.17 19.13 -2.22
CA LEU A 212 -0.12 18.24 -1.70
C LEU A 212 0.61 17.57 -2.87
N PRO A 213 1.90 17.86 -3.11
CA PRO A 213 2.69 17.09 -4.06
C PRO A 213 2.89 15.68 -3.52
N PHE A 214 2.65 14.66 -4.34
CA PHE A 214 3.14 13.33 -4.03
C PHE A 214 4.66 13.40 -4.04
N THR A 215 5.28 13.33 -2.86
CA THR A 215 6.70 13.01 -2.79
C THR A 215 6.81 11.55 -3.22
N THR A 216 6.98 11.31 -4.52
CA THR A 216 7.61 10.07 -4.97
C THR A 216 8.93 10.02 -4.23
N ALA A 217 9.11 9.03 -3.37
CA ALA A 217 10.42 8.70 -2.83
C ALA A 217 11.31 8.34 -4.01
N SER A 218 11.96 9.34 -4.62
CA SER A 218 13.12 9.10 -5.46
C SER A 218 14.13 8.42 -4.57
N ALA A 219 14.50 7.19 -4.95
CA ALA A 219 15.55 6.44 -4.29
C ALA A 219 16.72 7.40 -4.03
N ALA A 220 17.00 7.66 -2.76
CA ALA A 220 18.16 8.43 -2.35
C ALA A 220 19.37 7.70 -2.92
N THR A 221 19.99 8.29 -3.92
CA THR A 221 21.30 7.87 -4.39
C THR A 221 22.24 8.05 -3.19
N PRO A 222 23.03 7.03 -2.81
CA PRO A 222 23.92 7.15 -1.68
C PRO A 222 24.87 8.33 -1.91
N PRO A 223 25.21 9.12 -0.87
CA PRO A 223 26.07 10.27 -1.03
C PRO A 223 27.41 9.81 -1.59
N THR A 224 27.72 10.30 -2.79
CA THR A 224 29.03 10.14 -3.40
C THR A 224 30.03 10.84 -2.49
N GLY A 225 30.86 10.06 -1.81
CA GLY A 225 31.91 10.57 -0.95
C GLY A 225 32.84 11.52 -1.72
N PRO A 226 33.52 12.44 -1.01
CA PRO A 226 34.32 13.46 -1.65
C PRO A 226 35.45 12.83 -2.47
N HIS A 227 35.47 13.16 -3.76
CA HIS A 227 36.57 12.85 -4.67
C HIS A 227 37.88 13.46 -4.12
N ILE A 228 38.75 12.61 -3.58
CA ILE A 228 40.14 12.98 -3.30
C ILE A 228 40.83 13.10 -4.65
N ALA A 229 41.09 14.34 -5.06
CA ALA A 229 41.90 14.67 -6.22
C ALA A 229 43.32 14.09 -6.03
N ALA A 230 43.73 13.21 -6.93
CA ALA A 230 45.08 12.65 -6.98
C ALA A 230 46.09 13.75 -7.32
N LEU A 231 47.02 14.02 -6.39
CA LEU A 231 48.23 14.79 -6.63
C LEU A 231 49.40 13.80 -6.83
N LEU A 232 49.64 13.44 -8.08
CA LEU A 232 50.82 12.67 -8.51
C LEU A 232 52.05 13.60 -8.48
N LEU A 233 52.84 13.50 -7.42
CA LEU A 233 54.18 14.11 -7.37
C LEU A 233 55.19 13.12 -7.94
N MET A 234 55.64 13.41 -9.16
CA MET A 234 56.76 12.74 -9.82
C MET A 234 58.07 13.17 -9.17
N VAL A 235 58.81 12.23 -8.56
CA VAL A 235 60.20 12.43 -8.15
C VAL A 235 61.09 11.55 -9.02
N PRO A 236 62.00 12.12 -9.83
CA PRO A 236 63.05 11.36 -10.49
C PRO A 236 64.35 11.49 -9.68
N LEU A 237 65.03 10.38 -9.40
CA LEU A 237 66.46 10.41 -9.11
C LEU A 237 67.14 9.17 -9.70
N LEU A 238 68.04 9.47 -10.63
CA LEU A 238 68.96 8.60 -11.35
C LEU A 238 70.13 8.15 -10.46
N VAL A 239 70.64 6.93 -10.75
CA VAL A 239 72.05 6.47 -10.64
C VAL A 239 72.56 6.25 -9.20
N GLY A 240 73.22 5.15 -8.83
CA GLY A 240 73.67 3.97 -9.55
C GLY A 240 74.51 3.05 -8.64
N THR A 241 74.71 1.82 -9.12
CA THR A 241 75.87 0.93 -8.93
C THR A 241 76.27 0.37 -7.55
N LEU A 242 76.57 -0.92 -7.63
CA LEU A 242 77.48 -1.75 -6.81
C LEU A 242 76.95 -2.33 -5.48
N GLY A 243 76.61 -3.63 -5.55
CA GLY A 243 77.40 -4.64 -4.84
C GLY A 243 76.88 -5.11 -3.49
N GLY A 244 76.76 -6.43 -3.34
CA GLY A 244 76.93 -7.10 -2.06
C GLY A 244 75.73 -7.91 -1.56
N SER A 245 75.74 -9.21 -1.88
CA SER A 245 75.14 -10.22 -1.02
C SER A 245 75.69 -10.10 0.41
N LEU A 246 74.83 -10.31 1.41
CA LEU A 246 75.14 -11.15 2.56
C LEU A 246 73.88 -11.46 3.38
N CYS A 247 73.71 -12.75 3.63
CA CYS A 247 72.92 -13.38 4.68
C CYS A 247 72.95 -12.60 6.01
N LEU A 248 71.87 -12.61 6.79
CA LEU A 248 71.70 -13.62 7.84
C LEU A 248 70.35 -13.46 8.57
N SER A 249 69.87 -14.63 8.96
CA SER A 249 68.68 -14.95 9.73
C SER A 249 68.75 -14.46 11.18
N LEU A 250 67.56 -14.24 11.76
CA LEU A 250 67.16 -14.82 13.05
C LEU A 250 65.63 -14.90 13.09
#